data_AF-A0A920W248-F1
#
_entry.id   AF-A0A920W248-F1
#
_cell.length_a   1.000
_cell.length_b   1.000
_cell.length_c   1.000
_cell.angle_alpha   90.00
_cell.angle_beta   90.00
_cell.angle_gamma   90.00
#
_symmetry.space_group_name_H-M   'P 1'
#
loop_
_entity.id
_entity.type
_entity.pdbx_description
1 polymer ?
#
loop_
_entity_poly.entity_id
_entity_poly.type
_entity_poly.pdbx_seq_one_letter_code
_entity_poly.pdbx_strand_id
1 'polypeptide(L)' 'MEKLTHVSEINQLGFPKGKEKGYLTYEEVNDVLPSDVVTPEQIDDLMALFSENEIAIVGTSSKGEKIVP' A
#
# COMPACT_ATOMS: atom_id res chain seq x y z
N MET A 1 9.86 -15.30 13.51
CA MET A 1 10.31 -14.73 12.22
C MET A 1 9.08 -14.63 11.34
N GLU A 2 8.22 -13.63 11.55
CA GLU A 2 6.92 -13.52 10.84
C GLU A 2 6.70 -12.12 10.25
N LYS A 3 7.38 -11.09 10.81
CA LYS A 3 7.32 -9.70 10.32
C LYS A 3 7.76 -9.52 8.87
N LEU A 4 8.70 -10.34 8.36
CA LEU A 4 9.28 -10.17 7.02
C LEU A 4 8.41 -10.76 5.90
N THR A 5 7.67 -11.85 6.19
CA THR A 5 6.88 -12.58 5.19
C THR A 5 5.74 -11.72 4.65
N HIS A 6 5.11 -10.98 5.56
CA HIS A 6 3.94 -10.17 5.31
C HIS A 6 4.21 -9.00 4.36
N VAL A 7 5.35 -8.31 4.52
CA VAL A 7 5.78 -7.22 3.63
C VAL A 7 6.17 -7.77 2.25
N SER A 8 6.75 -8.96 2.21
CA SER A 8 7.19 -9.60 0.97
C SER A 8 6.02 -9.97 0.06
N GLU A 9 4.90 -10.39 0.65
CA GLU A 9 3.69 -10.78 -0.07
C GLU A 9 2.97 -9.56 -0.68
N ILE A 10 2.91 -8.46 0.07
CA ILE A 10 2.42 -7.17 -0.41
C ILE A 10 3.27 -6.66 -1.58
N ASN A 11 4.59 -6.83 -1.52
CA ASN A 11 5.46 -6.47 -2.64
C ASN A 11 5.22 -7.33 -3.88
N GLN A 12 5.05 -8.64 -3.72
CA GLN A 12 4.86 -9.53 -4.86
C GLN A 12 3.50 -9.37 -5.54
N LEU A 13 2.45 -9.00 -4.79
CA LEU A 13 1.09 -8.88 -5.32
C LEU A 13 0.68 -7.43 -5.62
N GLY A 14 1.10 -6.48 -4.78
CA GLY A 14 0.78 -5.06 -4.90
C GLY A 14 1.61 -4.35 -5.98
N PHE A 15 2.92 -4.61 -6.08
CA PHE A 15 3.77 -3.92 -7.04
C PHE A 15 3.38 -4.14 -8.50
N PRO A 16 3.07 -5.36 -8.97
CA PRO A 16 2.72 -5.56 -10.38
C PRO A 16 1.47 -4.74 -10.76
N LYS A 17 0.43 -4.80 -9.92
CA LYS A 17 -0.82 -4.05 -10.13
C LYS A 17 -0.60 -2.54 -10.07
N GLY A 18 0.15 -2.08 -9.06
CA GLY A 18 0.43 -0.67 -8.84
C GLY A 18 1.33 -0.08 -9.91
N LYS A 19 2.33 -0.83 -10.36
CA LYS A 19 3.28 -0.42 -11.40
C LYS A 19 2.64 -0.35 -12.78
N GLU A 20 1.69 -1.23 -13.08
CA GLU A 20 0.95 -1.19 -14.35
C GLU A 20 0.03 0.04 -14.43
N LYS A 21 -0.61 0.40 -13.31
CA LYS A 21 -1.55 1.53 -13.23
C LYS A 21 -0.89 2.88 -12.86
N GLY A 22 0.28 2.85 -12.23
CA GLY A 22 0.89 4.00 -11.53
C GLY A 22 0.23 4.32 -10.17
N TYR A 23 -0.75 3.52 -9.74
CA TYR A 23 -1.44 3.70 -8.47
C TYR A 23 -2.08 2.40 -7.97
N LEU A 24 -2.28 2.30 -6.66
CA LEU A 24 -3.09 1.28 -6.00
C LEU A 24 -4.21 1.93 -5.22
N THR A 25 -5.36 1.29 -5.19
CA THR A 25 -6.45 1.75 -4.32
C THR A 25 -6.25 1.25 -2.89
N TYR A 26 -6.80 1.98 -1.91
CA TYR A 26 -6.80 1.53 -0.51
C TYR A 26 -7.43 0.14 -0.37
N GLU A 27 -8.45 -0.18 -1.19
CA GLU A 27 -9.04 -1.53 -1.24
C GLU A 27 -8.05 -2.58 -1.77
N GLU A 28 -7.34 -2.29 -2.87
CA GLU A 28 -6.32 -3.21 -3.40
C GLU A 28 -5.16 -3.42 -2.43
N VAL A 29 -4.76 -2.38 -1.70
CA VAL A 29 -3.76 -2.46 -0.64
C VAL A 29 -4.31 -3.27 0.55
N ASN A 30 -5.57 -3.06 0.92
CA ASN A 30 -6.24 -3.79 2.00
C ASN A 30 -6.47 -5.29 1.68
N ASP A 31 -6.62 -5.64 0.40
CA ASP A 31 -6.76 -7.02 -0.10
C ASP A 31 -5.45 -7.82 -0.03
N VAL A 32 -4.32 -7.13 -0.23
CA VAL A 32 -2.99 -7.74 -0.12
C VAL A 32 -2.40 -7.60 1.28
N LEU A 33 -2.95 -6.71 2.11
CA LEU A 33 -2.60 -6.55 3.51
C LEU A 33 -3.08 -7.80 4.28
N PRO A 34 -2.17 -8.58 4.87
CA PRO A 34 -2.56 -9.64 5.78
C PRO A 34 -3.17 -9.02 7.03
N SER A 35 -4.09 -9.75 7.67
CA SER A 35 -4.84 -9.28 8.85
C SER A 35 -3.98 -8.90 10.07
N ASP A 36 -2.69 -9.27 10.07
CA ASP A 36 -1.69 -8.93 11.09
C ASP A 36 -0.92 -7.62 10.82
N VAL A 37 -1.01 -7.05 9.62
CA VAL A 37 -0.32 -5.80 9.21
C VAL A 37 -1.26 -4.61 9.36
N VAL A 38 -1.77 -4.41 10.58
CA VAL A 38 -2.73 -3.34 10.90
C VAL A 38 -2.11 -2.23 11.75
N THR A 39 -0.78 -2.28 11.98
CA THR A 39 -0.12 -1.23 12.75
C THR A 39 0.22 -0.02 11.86
N PRO A 40 0.02 1.22 12.36
CA PRO A 40 0.30 2.43 11.59
C PRO A 40 1.71 2.49 11.01
N GLU A 41 2.70 2.03 11.77
CA GLU A 41 4.12 2.03 11.38
C GLU A 41 4.37 1.17 10.13
N GLN A 42 3.70 0.01 10.02
CA GLN A 42 3.83 -0.85 8.84
C GLN A 42 3.10 -0.28 7.62
N ILE A 43 1.99 0.43 7.83
CA ILE A 43 1.28 1.12 6.75
C ILE A 43 2.15 2.25 6.20
N ASP A 44 2.82 3.02 7.07
CA ASP A 44 3.75 4.07 6.66
C ASP A 44 4.95 3.50 5.87
N ASP A 45 5.54 2.39 6.33
CA ASP A 45 6.62 1.70 5.62
C ASP A 45 6.18 1.24 4.21
N LEU A 46 4.95 0.72 4.09
CA LEU A 46 4.38 0.32 2.80
C LEU A 46 4.12 1.53 1.89
N MET A 47 3.55 2.61 2.43
CA MET A 47 3.32 3.85 1.68
C MET A 47 4.63 4.41 1.12
N ALA A 48 5.69 4.41 1.93
CA ALA A 48 7.03 4.82 1.49
C ALA A 48 7.53 3.90 0.37
N LEU A 49 7.41 2.58 0.52
CA LEU A 49 7.89 1.61 -0.45
C LEU A 49 7.15 1.73 -1.81
N PHE A 50 5.84 1.93 -1.79
CA PHE A 50 5.06 2.19 -3.01
C PHE A 50 5.44 3.53 -3.64
N SER A 51 5.63 4.58 -2.83
CA SER A 51 6.08 5.89 -3.32
C SER A 51 7.46 5.84 -3.97
N GLU A 52 8.39 5.03 -3.47
CA GLU A 52 9.71 4.83 -4.08
C GLU A 52 9.63 4.14 -5.44
N ASN A 53 8.55 3.41 -5.70
CA ASN A 53 8.31 2.69 -6.95
C ASN A 53 7.36 3.42 -7.89
N GLU A 54 7.12 4.71 -7.65
CA GLU A 54 6.23 5.56 -8.45
C GLU A 54 4.77 5.06 -8.44
N ILE A 55 4.36 4.40 -7.35
CA ILE A 55 3.00 3.88 -7.14
C ILE A 55 2.30 4.75 -6.10
N ALA A 56 1.28 5.49 -6.52
CA ALA A 56 0.47 6.30 -5.60
C ALA A 56 -0.63 5.46 -4.94
N ILE A 57 -0.87 5.62 -3.63
CA ILE A 57 -2.06 5.02 -2.98
C ILE A 57 -3.21 6.03 -3.04
N VAL A 58 -4.35 5.63 -3.61
CA VAL A 58 -5.56 6.45 -3.75
C VAL A 58 -6.75 5.81 -3.01
N GLY A 59 -7.56 6.62 -2.33
CA GLY A 59 -8.79 6.14 -1.69
C GLY A 59 -9.91 5.90 -2.71
N THR A 60 -10.72 4.85 -2.53
CA THR A 60 -11.92 4.61 -3.37
C THR A 60 -13.12 5.46 -2.99
N SER A 61 -13.02 6.21 -1.89
CA SER A 61 -13.98 7.26 -1.58
C SER A 61 -13.65 8.49 -2.42
N SER A 62 -14.56 8.84 -3.31
CA SER A 62 -14.64 10.12 -4.00
C SER A 62 -14.59 11.29 -3.00
N LYS A 63 -13.40 11.67 -2.57
CA LYS A 63 -13.10 12.97 -1.97
C LYS A 63 -11.59 13.15 -1.94
N GLY A 64 -11.11 14.07 -2.76
CA GLY A 64 -9.81 14.68 -2.54
C GLY A 64 -9.84 15.38 -1.20
N GLU A 65 -9.33 14.72 -0.17
CA GLU A 65 -8.82 15.43 1.01
C GLU A 65 -7.30 15.43 0.88
N LYS A 66 -6.83 16.60 0.42
CA LYS A 66 -5.47 17.10 0.57
C LYS A 66 -4.84 16.54 1.84
N ILE A 67 -3.80 15.73 1.67
CA ILE A 67 -2.76 15.63 2.69
C ILE A 67 -1.87 16.88 2.59
N VAL A 68 -2.29 17.98 3.20
CA VAL A 68 -1.39 19.07 3.62
C VAL A 68 -1.92 19.70 4.90
N PRO A 69 -1.07 19.94 5.90
CA PRO A 69 -0.92 21.26 6.48
C PRO A 69 0.01 22.12 5.60
#